data_AF-A0A523ZAX7-F1
#
_entry.id   AF-A0A523ZAX7-F1
#
_cell.length_a   1.000
_cell.length_b   1.000
_cell.length_c   1.000
_cell.angle_alpha   90.00
_cell.angle_beta   90.00
_cell.angle_gamma   90.00
#
_symmetry.space_group_name_H-M   'P 1'
#
loop_
_entity.id
_entity.type
_entity.pdbx_description
1 polymer ?
#
loop_
_entity_poly.entity_id
_entity_poly.type
_entity_poly.pdbx_seq_one_letter_code
_entity_poly.pdbx_strand_id
1 'polypeptide(L)'
;MSEKIIVLVSDRGDSKHGEISVLDDPHKAEKLVETLLEAGFEQERIRVFAGRQSDFQVSQRPVVALVAEGEEGGPQGGISGQEAAAEEPSPTAEETEAGDGQEGESETEEVPASAQTAAPVKFSSLFRSA
;
A
#
# COMPACT_ATOMS: atom_id res chain seq x y z
N MET A 1 -27.42 -8.86 13.64
CA MET A 1 -26.41 -8.40 12.68
C MET A 1 -26.88 -7.06 12.17
N SER A 2 -26.18 -5.96 12.47
CA SER A 2 -26.52 -4.65 11.94
C SER A 2 -25.89 -4.48 10.58
N GLU A 3 -26.68 -4.09 9.59
CA GLU A 3 -26.18 -3.61 8.31
C GLU A 3 -25.61 -2.20 8.51
N LYS A 4 -24.48 -1.93 7.88
CA LYS A 4 -23.80 -0.65 7.88
C LYS A 4 -23.83 -0.10 6.46
N ILE A 5 -23.97 1.21 6.32
CA ILE A 5 -23.79 1.88 5.03
C ILE A 5 -22.43 2.53 5.01
N ILE A 6 -21.65 2.23 3.98
CA ILE A 6 -20.30 2.77 3.79
C ILE A 6 -20.37 3.74 2.62
N VAL A 7 -20.07 5.00 2.87
CA VAL A 7 -19.95 6.05 1.86
C VAL A 7 -18.47 6.35 1.68
N LEU A 8 -17.98 6.15 0.46
CA LEU A 8 -16.59 6.42 0.07
C LEU A 8 -16.58 7.60 -0.90
N VAL A 9 -15.73 8.59 -0.63
CA VAL A 9 -15.52 9.76 -1.49
C VAL A 9 -14.07 9.78 -1.93
N SER A 10 -13.81 9.50 -3.20
CA SER A 10 -12.45 9.54 -3.77
C SER A 10 -11.98 10.97 -4.00
N ASP A 11 -10.67 11.22 -3.89
CA ASP A 11 -10.09 12.53 -4.23
C ASP A 11 -10.07 12.80 -5.74
N ARG A 12 -10.09 14.09 -6.14
CA ARG A 12 -10.28 14.50 -7.54
C ARG A 12 -9.10 14.10 -8.44
N GLY A 13 -7.91 14.04 -7.86
CA GLY A 13 -6.67 13.72 -8.58
C GLY A 13 -6.10 12.35 -8.24
N ASP A 14 -6.68 11.65 -7.26
CA ASP A 14 -6.14 10.36 -6.81
C ASP A 14 -7.27 9.42 -6.37
N SER A 15 -7.52 8.41 -7.18
CA SER A 15 -8.52 7.37 -6.92
C SER A 15 -8.12 6.41 -5.78
N LYS A 16 -6.85 6.40 -5.36
CA LYS A 16 -6.36 5.56 -4.26
C LYS A 16 -6.59 6.20 -2.89
N HIS A 17 -6.82 7.50 -2.86
CA HIS A 17 -7.08 8.26 -1.65
C HIS A 17 -8.52 8.77 -1.62
N GLY A 18 -9.03 8.95 -0.41
CA GLY A 18 -10.39 9.39 -0.19
C GLY A 18 -10.81 9.26 1.26
N GLU A 19 -12.04 9.69 1.52
CA GLU A 19 -12.67 9.62 2.83
C GLU A 19 -13.67 8.47 2.87
N ILE A 20 -13.71 7.77 4.02
CA ILE A 20 -14.65 6.68 4.27
C ILE A 20 -15.50 7.05 5.49
N SER A 21 -16.80 7.15 5.27
CA SER A 21 -17.80 7.31 6.32
C SER A 21 -18.60 6.01 6.47
N VAL A 22 -18.66 5.48 7.69
CA VAL A 22 -19.47 4.30 8.03
C VAL A 22 -20.63 4.73 8.90
N LEU A 23 -21.85 4.46 8.44
CA LEU A 23 -23.09 4.88 9.08
C LEU A 23 -23.98 3.68 9.40
N ASP A 24 -24.76 3.84 10.46
CA ASP A 24 -25.70 2.82 10.95
C ASP A 24 -27.12 3.03 10.44
N ASP A 25 -27.40 4.23 9.93
CA ASP A 25 -28.74 4.70 9.56
C ASP A 25 -28.76 5.08 8.07
N PRO A 26 -29.62 4.45 7.25
CA PRO A 26 -29.72 4.75 5.83
C PRO A 26 -30.08 6.20 5.55
N HIS A 27 -30.96 6.81 6.34
CA HIS A 27 -31.39 8.19 6.10
C HIS A 27 -30.26 9.21 6.31
N LYS A 28 -29.33 8.92 7.23
CA LYS A 28 -28.14 9.75 7.41
C LYS A 28 -27.19 9.63 6.22
N ALA A 29 -27.05 8.44 5.66
CA ALA A 29 -26.22 8.22 4.48
C ALA A 29 -26.80 8.93 3.25
N GLU A 30 -28.12 8.86 3.05
CA GLU A 30 -28.83 9.59 1.99
C GLU A 30 -28.58 11.10 2.10
N LYS A 31 -28.80 11.68 3.28
CA LYS A 31 -28.57 13.11 3.52
C LYS A 31 -27.11 13.52 3.32
N LEU A 32 -26.17 12.65 3.70
CA LEU A 32 -24.74 12.90 3.48
C LEU A 32 -24.41 12.94 1.99
N VAL A 33 -24.90 11.96 1.22
CA VAL A 33 -24.69 11.90 -0.24
C VAL A 33 -25.32 13.11 -0.93
N GLU A 34 -26.53 13.50 -0.55
CA GLU A 34 -27.19 14.71 -1.05
C GLU A 34 -26.35 15.97 -0.76
N THR A 35 -25.89 16.13 0.47
CA THR A 35 -25.04 17.27 0.87
C THR A 35 -23.73 17.31 0.06
N LEU A 36 -23.12 16.16 -0.21
CA LEU A 36 -21.90 16.07 -1.01
C LEU A 36 -22.13 16.47 -2.47
N LEU A 37 -23.25 16.03 -3.06
CA LEU A 37 -23.63 16.43 -4.42
C LEU A 37 -23.92 17.93 -4.50
N GLU A 38 -24.63 18.49 -3.53
CA GLU A 38 -24.89 19.94 -3.43
C GLU A 38 -23.61 20.75 -3.24
N ALA A 39 -22.63 20.21 -2.51
CA ALA A 39 -21.31 20.83 -2.35
C ALA A 39 -20.45 20.78 -3.62
N GLY A 40 -20.92 20.12 -4.69
CA GLY A 40 -20.25 20.08 -5.99
C GLY A 40 -19.29 18.90 -6.18
N PHE A 41 -19.38 17.86 -5.34
CA PHE A 41 -18.67 16.62 -5.61
C PHE A 41 -19.30 15.90 -6.81
N GLU A 42 -18.45 15.42 -7.71
CA GLU A 42 -18.86 14.65 -8.88
C GLU A 42 -19.40 13.28 -8.44
N GLN A 43 -20.56 12.86 -8.97
CA GLN A 43 -21.23 11.63 -8.57
C GLN A 43 -20.34 10.39 -8.72
N GLU A 44 -19.50 10.34 -9.75
CA GLU A 44 -18.59 9.22 -10.03
C GLU A 44 -17.54 9.00 -8.91
N ARG A 45 -17.28 10.03 -8.12
CA ARG A 45 -16.35 10.00 -6.98
C ARG A 45 -17.00 9.51 -5.70
N ILE A 46 -18.33 9.43 -5.64
CA ILE A 46 -19.08 9.00 -4.47
C ILE A 46 -19.56 7.57 -4.70
N ARG A 47 -19.13 6.64 -3.85
CA ARG A 47 -19.57 5.24 -3.89
C ARG A 47 -20.24 4.86 -2.58
N VAL A 48 -21.37 4.17 -2.68
CA VAL A 48 -22.14 3.73 -1.53
C VAL A 48 -22.21 2.22 -1.53
N PHE A 49 -21.89 1.61 -0.39
CA PHE A 49 -21.91 0.16 -0.21
C PHE A 49 -22.75 -0.22 1.00
N ALA A 50 -23.45 -1.35 0.90
CA ALA A 50 -24.02 -2.03 2.05
C ALA A 50 -22.98 -3.01 2.61
N GLY A 51 -22.58 -2.81 3.86
CA GLY A 51 -21.64 -3.64 4.59
C GLY A 51 -22.32 -4.45 5.68
N ARG A 52 -21.92 -5.72 5.81
CA ARG A 52 -22.32 -6.56 6.94
C ARG A 52 -21.12 -6.78 7.86
N GLN A 53 -21.27 -6.45 9.13
CA GLN A 53 -20.23 -6.71 10.13
C GLN A 53 -20.02 -8.23 10.26
N SER A 54 -18.75 -8.64 10.21
CA SER A 54 -18.32 -10.02 10.40
C SER A 54 -17.13 -10.03 11.33
N ASP A 55 -17.16 -10.93 12.32
CA ASP A 55 -16.08 -11.08 13.29
C ASP A 55 -15.12 -12.18 12.82
N PHE A 56 -13.82 -11.91 12.93
CA PHE A 56 -12.76 -12.85 12.55
C PHE A 56 -11.81 -13.07 13.73
N GLN A 57 -11.38 -14.31 13.91
CA GLN A 57 -10.32 -14.65 14.86
C GLN A 57 -8.99 -14.77 14.12
N VAL A 58 -8.03 -13.91 14.45
CA VAL A 58 -6.71 -13.91 13.83
C VAL A 58 -5.72 -14.57 14.78
N SER A 59 -5.08 -15.65 14.33
CA SER A 59 -3.95 -16.29 15.03
C SER A 59 -2.66 -16.04 14.26
N GLN A 60 -1.63 -15.53 14.93
CA GLN A 60 -0.30 -15.34 14.33
C GLN A 60 0.65 -16.44 14.80
N ARG A 61 1.47 -16.97 13.88
CA ARG A 61 2.58 -17.90 14.17
C ARG A 61 3.89 -17.26 13.69
N PRO A 62 4.65 -16.59 14.57
CA PRO A 62 5.93 -16.02 14.19
C PRO A 62 6.92 -17.13 13.83
N VAL A 63 7.70 -16.92 12.77
CA VAL A 63 8.78 -17.80 12.34
C VAL A 63 10.09 -17.17 12.78
N VAL A 64 10.90 -17.92 13.54
CA VAL A 64 12.23 -17.47 13.99
C VAL A 64 13.30 -18.35 13.34
N ALA A 65 14.36 -17.72 12.84
CA ALA A 65 15.57 -18.37 12.38
C ALA A 65 16.71 -17.94 13.30
N LEU A 66 17.51 -18.90 13.75
CA LEU A 66 18.73 -18.62 14.49
C LEU A 66 19.83 -18.33 13.47
N VAL A 67 20.39 -17.13 13.53
CA VAL A 67 21.56 -16.74 12.72
C VAL A 67 22.80 -16.96 13.58
N ALA A 68 23.82 -17.62 13.03
CA ALA A 68 25.07 -17.86 13.74
C ALA A 68 25.83 -16.53 13.97
N GLU A 69 26.52 -16.40 15.11
CA GLU A 69 27.38 -15.24 15.38
C GLU A 69 28.44 -15.11 14.26
N GLY A 70 28.30 -14.06 13.44
CA GLY A 70 29.20 -13.75 12.32
C GLY A 70 28.54 -13.75 10.95
N GLU A 71 27.31 -14.25 10.80
CA GLU A 71 26.49 -13.96 9.63
C GLU A 71 25.65 -12.71 9.92
N GLU A 72 26.05 -11.58 9.34
CA GLU A 72 25.17 -10.41 9.26
C GLU A 72 23.97 -10.79 8.38
N GLY A 73 22.91 -11.27 9.03
CA GLY A 73 21.62 -11.56 8.42
C GLY A 73 20.95 -10.26 7.97
N GLY A 74 21.39 -9.71 6.84
CA GLY A 74 20.62 -8.73 6.09
C GLY A 74 19.26 -9.32 5.72
N PRO A 75 18.20 -8.49 5.59
CA PRO A 75 16.88 -8.99 5.24
C PRO A 75 16.90 -9.58 3.83
N GLN A 76 17.09 -10.89 3.70
CA GLN A 76 16.77 -11.62 2.47
C GLN A 76 15.24 -11.79 2.37
N GLY A 77 14.55 -10.67 2.24
CA GLY A 77 13.20 -10.59 1.68
C GLY A 77 13.31 -10.49 0.16
N GLY A 78 13.81 -11.55 -0.49
CA GLY A 78 13.94 -11.63 -1.93
C GLY A 78 13.21 -12.85 -2.45
N ILE A 79 11.92 -12.69 -2.77
CA ILE A 79 11.23 -13.53 -3.75
C ILE A 79 12.03 -13.47 -5.06
N SER A 80 12.96 -14.41 -5.25
CA SER A 80 13.63 -14.66 -6.53
C SER A 80 13.01 -15.90 -7.15
N GLY A 81 12.57 -15.75 -8.40
CA GLY A 81 11.64 -16.62 -9.09
C GLY A 81 12.10 -18.06 -9.26
N GLN A 82 11.12 -18.96 -9.28
CA GLN A 82 11.26 -20.24 -9.94
C GLN A 82 10.46 -20.16 -11.24
N GLU A 83 11.17 -19.81 -12.32
CA GLU A 83 10.77 -20.06 -13.70
C GLU A 83 10.51 -21.56 -13.86
N ALA A 84 9.26 -21.93 -14.14
CA ALA A 84 8.95 -23.22 -14.74
C ALA A 84 9.03 -23.02 -16.27
N ALA A 85 10.12 -23.51 -16.84
CA ALA A 85 10.33 -23.59 -18.27
C ALA A 85 9.25 -24.48 -18.92
N ALA A 86 8.58 -23.92 -19.93
CA ALA A 86 7.84 -24.65 -20.95
C ALA A 86 8.08 -23.98 -22.31
N GLU A 87 9.03 -24.52 -23.08
CA GLU A 87 9.05 -24.52 -24.56
C GLU A 87 7.70 -25.02 -25.10
N GLU A 88 7.09 -24.63 -26.22
CA GLU A 88 7.35 -23.85 -27.46
C GLU A 88 5.97 -23.81 -28.20
N PRO A 89 5.78 -23.27 -29.42
CA PRO A 89 6.33 -22.08 -30.08
C PRO A 89 5.22 -21.14 -30.64
N SER A 90 5.67 -20.05 -31.26
CA SER A 90 4.97 -18.95 -31.92
C SER A 90 4.11 -19.35 -33.15
N PRO A 91 3.20 -18.47 -33.64
CA PRO A 91 3.61 -17.46 -34.63
C PRO A 91 2.83 -16.13 -34.52
N THR A 92 3.39 -15.04 -35.07
CA THR A 92 2.75 -13.87 -35.74
C THR A 92 3.84 -12.79 -35.80
N ALA A 93 4.61 -12.68 -36.88
CA ALA A 93 4.33 -11.87 -38.08
C ALA A 93 4.25 -10.36 -37.78
N GLU A 94 5.31 -9.66 -38.23
CA GLU A 94 5.37 -8.29 -38.77
C GLU A 94 4.96 -7.09 -37.89
N GLU A 95 5.93 -6.23 -37.53
CA GLU A 95 5.97 -4.80 -37.89
C GLU A 95 7.34 -4.20 -37.48
N THR A 96 8.26 -3.82 -38.39
CA THR A 96 8.46 -2.50 -39.06
C THR A 96 9.18 -1.44 -38.19
N GLU A 97 10.33 -0.97 -38.74
CA GLU A 97 11.09 0.30 -38.55
C GLU A 97 11.71 0.63 -37.17
N ALA A 98 13.04 0.73 -36.99
CA ALA A 98 14.05 1.65 -37.54
C ALA A 98 14.04 3.07 -36.93
N GLY A 99 15.15 3.45 -36.27
CA GLY A 99 15.50 4.81 -35.84
C GLY A 99 16.16 4.83 -34.45
N ASP A 100 17.50 4.79 -34.32
CA ASP A 100 18.42 5.95 -34.23
C ASP A 100 18.15 6.78 -32.96
N GLY A 101 19.03 7.07 -32.00
CA GLY A 101 20.48 7.11 -31.92
C GLY A 101 20.85 8.23 -30.93
N GLN A 102 21.93 8.04 -30.17
CA GLN A 102 22.80 9.07 -29.56
C GLN A 102 22.67 9.44 -28.06
N GLU A 103 23.87 9.72 -27.53
CA GLU A 103 24.42 9.63 -26.17
C GLU A 103 24.47 10.97 -25.42
N GLY A 104 24.81 10.95 -24.12
CA GLY A 104 25.24 12.15 -23.38
C GLY A 104 25.38 11.97 -21.86
N GLU A 105 26.61 11.76 -21.40
CA GLU A 105 27.08 11.60 -20.01
C GLU A 105 27.21 12.95 -19.25
N SER A 106 27.08 12.95 -17.91
CA SER A 106 28.14 13.37 -16.95
C SER A 106 27.62 13.67 -15.52
N GLU A 107 28.36 13.13 -14.55
CA GLU A 107 28.31 13.33 -13.08
C GLU A 107 28.58 14.77 -12.62
N THR A 108 28.13 15.15 -11.41
CA THR A 108 28.99 15.65 -10.31
C THR A 108 28.20 15.66 -8.99
N GLU A 109 28.72 14.94 -8.00
CA GLU A 109 28.34 14.90 -6.58
C GLU A 109 29.17 15.93 -5.79
N GLU A 110 28.58 16.68 -4.84
CA GLU A 110 29.25 17.14 -3.61
C GLU A 110 28.22 17.43 -2.49
N VAL A 111 28.52 16.95 -1.29
CA VAL A 111 27.76 17.04 -0.02
C VAL A 111 28.29 18.22 0.82
N PRO A 112 27.53 18.79 1.76
CA PRO A 112 27.98 18.61 3.15
C PRO A 112 26.86 18.38 4.18
N ALA A 113 27.30 17.68 5.23
CA ALA A 113 26.59 17.16 6.37
C ALA A 113 25.90 18.23 7.26
N SER A 114 24.79 17.84 7.88
CA SER A 114 24.36 18.39 9.16
C SER A 114 23.90 17.26 10.09
N ALA A 115 24.54 17.19 11.25
CA ALA A 115 24.45 16.13 12.23
C ALA A 115 23.07 16.07 12.90
N GLN A 116 22.39 14.93 12.80
CA GLN A 116 21.26 14.60 13.67
C GLN A 116 21.80 14.05 14.99
N THR A 117 21.67 14.83 16.06
CA THR A 117 21.93 14.40 17.43
C THR A 117 20.89 13.38 17.86
N ALA A 118 21.33 12.14 18.09
CA ALA A 118 20.50 11.07 18.63
C ALA A 118 20.07 11.39 20.07
N ALA A 119 18.76 11.43 20.30
CA ALA A 119 18.20 11.46 21.64
C ALA A 119 18.42 10.10 22.33
N PRO A 120 18.82 10.05 23.62
CA PRO A 120 18.99 8.79 24.33
C PRO A 120 17.63 8.13 24.57
N VAL A 121 17.40 6.99 23.91
CA VAL A 121 16.24 6.11 24.16
C VAL A 121 16.42 5.47 25.54
N LYS A 122 15.54 5.82 26.49
CA LYS A 122 15.49 5.17 27.81
C LYS A 122 14.59 3.95 27.72
N PHE A 123 15.17 2.76 27.80
CA PHE A 123 14.40 1.52 27.99
C PHE A 123 13.93 1.45 29.45
N SER A 124 12.62 1.43 29.67
CA SER A 124 12.03 1.13 30.98
C SER A 124 12.09 -0.37 31.23
N SER A 125 12.87 -0.79 32.22
CA SER A 125 12.93 -2.17 32.68
C SER A 125 11.67 -2.50 33.50
N LEU A 126 10.59 -2.88 32.82
CA LEU A 126 9.33 -3.31 33.46
C LEU A 126 9.04 -4.81 33.29
N PHE A 127 10.01 -5.60 32.84
CA PHE A 127 9.95 -7.05 32.93
C PHE A 127 10.61 -7.52 34.23
N ARG A 128 9.80 -7.76 35.27
CA ARG A 128 10.16 -8.67 36.35
C ARG A 128 9.84 -10.09 35.89
N SER A 129 10.81 -10.99 35.94
CA SER A 129 10.57 -12.41 35.73
C SER A 129 9.67 -12.95 36.87
N ALA A 130 8.68 -13.75 36.50
CA ALA A 130 7.94 -14.59 37.43
C ALA A 130 8.74 -15.85 37.76
#